data_AF-A0A9D5JTU2-F1
#
_entry.id   AF-A0A9D5JTU2-F1
#
_cell.length_a   1.000
_cell.length_b   1.000
_cell.length_c   1.000
_cell.angle_alpha   90.00
_cell.angle_beta   90.00
_cell.angle_gamma   90.00
#
_symmetry.space_group_name_H-M   'P 1'
#
loop_
_entity.id
_entity.type
_entity.pdbx_description
1 polymer ?
#
loop_
_entity_poly.entity_id
_entity_poly.type
_entity_poly.pdbx_seq_one_letter_code
_entity_poly.pdbx_strand_id
1 'polypeptide(L)'
;MLWRMKSLCEYSIQATDGEIGTPDAFLFDEATWKICYVVIEKGHRSPPQKVLVAMTTLASPNQAAHQLPLHLTQLQVKQSPALDEYALSSKNGSTYRDSNEVVGFQIQGADGYVGEIEDVIVEDEFWQIRYIVVDTSNWLPGRQVLIPPDWIETITWSTEHVMVKLSRENITTCPIYNPSDPVNRAYEIRFYDDDAQ
;
A
#
# COMPACT_ATOMS: atom_id res chain seq x y z
N MET A 1 -13.36 3.72 3.60
CA MET A 1 -12.98 4.52 2.42
C MET A 1 -11.75 3.90 1.77
N LEU A 2 -11.42 4.31 0.54
CA LEU A 2 -10.19 3.89 -0.13
C LEU A 2 -9.16 5.02 -0.09
N TRP A 3 -7.91 4.65 0.14
CA TRP A 3 -6.82 5.59 0.38
C TRP A 3 -5.61 5.20 -0.45
N ARG A 4 -4.94 6.21 -1.02
CA ARG A 4 -3.60 6.04 -1.57
C ARG A 4 -2.61 5.86 -0.43
N MET A 5 -1.72 4.88 -0.57
CA MET A 5 -0.70 4.64 0.46
C MET A 5 0.21 5.84 0.64
N LYS A 6 0.71 6.41 -0.47
CA LYS A 6 1.53 7.64 -0.45
C LYS A 6 0.87 8.77 0.36
N SER A 7 -0.45 8.96 0.22
CA SER A 7 -1.18 9.98 0.99
C SER A 7 -1.25 9.65 2.49
N LEU A 8 -1.45 8.39 2.87
CA LEU A 8 -1.49 8.01 4.29
C LEU A 8 -0.14 8.22 4.98
N CYS A 9 0.98 8.05 4.28
CA CYS A 9 2.31 8.35 4.80
C CYS A 9 2.52 9.83 5.17
N GLU A 10 1.69 10.74 4.62
CA GLU A 10 1.73 12.17 4.93
C GLU A 10 0.85 12.54 6.15
N TYR A 11 0.06 11.60 6.67
CA TYR A 11 -0.84 11.87 7.80
C TYR A 11 -0.08 11.86 9.11
N SER A 12 -0.50 12.72 10.03
CA SER A 12 0.05 12.73 11.39
C SER A 12 -0.59 11.65 12.24
N ILE A 13 0.22 10.78 12.82
CA ILE A 13 -0.19 9.75 13.77
C ILE A 13 -0.49 10.41 15.13
N GLN A 14 -1.72 10.25 15.59
CA GLN A 14 -2.22 10.84 16.82
C GLN A 14 -2.47 9.77 17.89
N ALA A 15 -1.67 9.76 18.94
CA ALA A 15 -1.96 8.99 20.14
C ALA A 15 -3.14 9.60 20.91
N THR A 16 -3.67 8.87 21.87
CA THR A 16 -4.73 9.36 22.76
C THR A 16 -4.30 10.56 23.62
N ASP A 17 -2.99 10.75 23.80
CA ASP A 17 -2.36 11.80 24.62
C ASP A 17 -1.42 12.71 23.81
N GLY A 18 -1.56 12.74 22.48
CA GLY A 18 -0.90 13.72 21.61
C GLY A 18 -0.27 13.14 20.35
N GLU A 19 0.31 14.02 19.54
CA GLU A 19 0.95 13.67 18.29
C GLU A 19 2.23 12.84 18.50
N ILE A 20 2.44 11.84 17.64
CA ILE A 20 3.65 11.01 17.64
C ILE A 20 4.61 11.41 16.50
N GLY A 21 4.09 11.67 15.30
CA GLY A 21 4.87 11.88 14.07
C GLY A 21 4.14 11.31 12.85
N THR A 22 4.83 11.03 11.76
CA THR A 22 4.27 10.41 10.55
C THR A 22 4.62 8.92 10.47
N PRO A 23 3.86 8.12 9.69
CA PRO A 23 4.29 6.76 9.34
C PRO A 23 5.63 6.78 8.62
N ASP A 24 6.50 5.83 8.95
CA ASP A 24 7.74 5.55 8.20
C ASP A 24 7.46 4.53 7.09
N ALA A 25 6.69 3.48 7.41
CA ALA A 25 6.30 2.45 6.47
C ALA A 25 4.99 1.76 6.92
N PHE A 26 4.30 1.13 5.97
CA PHE A 26 3.19 0.22 6.23
C PHE A 26 3.58 -1.18 5.77
N LEU A 27 3.48 -2.14 6.68
CA LEU A 27 3.88 -3.51 6.42
C LEU A 27 2.66 -4.36 6.11
N PHE A 28 2.67 -4.97 4.93
CA PHE A 28 1.63 -5.89 4.48
C PHE A 28 2.14 -7.32 4.42
N ASP A 29 1.25 -8.28 4.67
CA ASP A 29 1.53 -9.69 4.47
C ASP A 29 1.47 -10.04 2.98
N GLU A 30 2.54 -10.60 2.42
CA GLU A 30 2.69 -10.83 0.98
C GLU A 30 1.71 -11.85 0.40
N ALA A 31 1.16 -12.74 1.24
CA ALA A 31 0.19 -13.74 0.80
C ALA A 31 -1.23 -13.19 0.78
N THR A 32 -1.56 -12.31 1.72
CA THR A 32 -2.94 -11.81 1.91
C THR A 32 -3.14 -10.38 1.47
N TRP A 33 -2.07 -9.62 1.18
CA TRP A 33 -2.12 -8.20 0.86
C TRP A 33 -2.76 -7.31 1.94
N LYS A 34 -2.85 -7.84 3.17
CA LYS A 34 -3.37 -7.13 4.32
C LYS A 34 -2.25 -6.37 5.01
N ILE A 35 -2.47 -5.08 5.28
CA ILE A 35 -1.58 -4.28 6.11
C ILE A 35 -1.78 -4.66 7.57
N CYS A 36 -0.71 -5.15 8.18
CA CYS A 36 -0.72 -5.68 9.54
C CYS A 36 -0.04 -4.74 10.53
N TYR A 37 0.95 -3.97 10.08
CA TYR A 37 1.67 -3.04 10.94
C TYR A 37 1.91 -1.69 10.26
N VAL A 38 2.00 -0.65 11.08
CA VAL A 38 2.63 0.61 10.73
C VAL A 38 3.96 0.71 11.49
N VAL A 39 5.01 1.10 10.79
CA VAL A 39 6.31 1.44 11.35
C VAL A 39 6.29 2.92 11.70
N ILE A 40 6.67 3.24 12.93
CA ILE A 40 6.76 4.62 13.39
C ILE A 40 8.22 4.89 13.77
N GLU A 41 8.82 5.89 13.15
CA GLU A 41 10.14 6.38 13.54
C GLU A 41 10.00 7.36 14.72
N LYS A 42 10.75 7.13 15.81
CA LYS A 42 10.75 8.01 16.98
C LYS A 42 12.08 8.74 17.19
N GLY A 43 11.96 10.06 17.22
CA GLY A 43 12.85 10.98 17.93
C GLY A 43 14.08 11.45 17.18
N HIS A 44 14.69 12.54 17.67
CA HIS A 44 15.92 13.14 17.15
C HIS A 44 17.19 12.40 17.64
N ARG A 45 17.03 11.20 18.20
CA ARG A 45 18.16 10.40 18.70
C ARG A 45 18.81 9.69 17.53
N SER A 46 20.13 9.54 17.59
CA SER A 46 20.91 8.81 16.59
C SER A 46 21.38 7.47 17.18
N PRO A 47 21.02 6.32 16.59
CA PRO A 47 20.06 6.16 15.49
C PRO A 47 18.60 6.35 15.98
N PRO A 48 17.69 6.76 15.08
CA PRO A 48 16.26 6.84 15.40
C PRO A 48 15.72 5.44 15.68
N GLN A 49 14.81 5.33 16.65
CA GLN A 49 14.22 4.04 17.01
C GLN A 49 12.92 3.85 16.23
N LYS A 50 12.89 2.84 15.37
CA LYS A 50 11.67 2.40 14.67
C LYS A 50 10.91 1.38 15.53
N VAL A 51 9.60 1.55 15.65
CA VAL A 51 8.71 0.66 16.40
C VAL A 51 7.57 0.13 15.55
N LEU A 52 7.13 -1.09 15.83
CA LEU A 52 5.99 -1.73 15.17
C LEU A 52 4.70 -1.52 15.95
N VAL A 53 3.70 -0.96 15.28
CA VAL A 53 2.35 -0.78 15.83
C VAL A 53 1.36 -1.56 14.97
N ALA A 54 0.54 -2.40 15.61
CA ALA A 54 -0.45 -3.19 14.90
C ALA A 54 -1.55 -2.30 14.30
N MET A 55 -1.95 -2.57 13.06
CA MET A 55 -2.99 -1.78 12.37
C MET A 55 -4.35 -1.81 13.07
N THR A 56 -4.62 -2.87 13.86
CA THR A 56 -5.84 -2.97 14.67
C THR A 56 -5.97 -1.90 15.75
N THR A 57 -4.89 -1.18 16.04
CA THR A 57 -4.90 -0.06 16.99
C THR A 57 -5.23 1.28 16.32
N LEU A 58 -5.24 1.35 14.98
CA LEU A 58 -5.65 2.55 14.25
C LEU A 58 -7.18 2.64 14.17
N ALA A 59 -7.69 3.85 14.33
CA ALA A 59 -9.03 4.21 13.89
C ALA A 59 -9.02 4.56 12.39
N SER A 60 -10.20 4.74 11.80
CA SER A 60 -10.32 5.24 10.42
C SER A 60 -9.59 6.60 10.27
N PRO A 61 -8.88 6.82 9.14
CA PRO A 61 -8.18 8.08 8.91
C PRO A 61 -9.15 9.27 8.93
N ASN A 62 -8.75 10.35 9.60
CA ASN A 62 -9.50 11.58 9.61
C ASN A 62 -9.00 12.49 8.48
N GLN A 63 -9.73 12.47 7.36
CA GLN A 63 -9.38 13.25 6.17
C GLN A 63 -9.27 14.76 6.44
N ALA A 64 -10.23 15.32 7.19
CA ALA A 64 -10.33 16.75 7.41
C ALA A 64 -9.21 17.29 8.31
N ALA A 65 -8.77 16.49 9.27
CA ALA A 65 -7.69 16.86 10.18
C ALA A 65 -6.30 16.39 9.69
N HIS A 66 -6.24 15.58 8.63
CA HIS A 66 -5.00 14.95 8.16
C HIS A 66 -4.33 14.06 9.22
N GLN A 67 -5.14 13.29 9.94
CA GLN A 67 -4.72 12.52 11.12
C GLN A 67 -5.01 11.03 10.98
N LEU A 68 -4.09 10.21 11.48
CA LEU A 68 -4.24 8.77 11.71
C LEU A 68 -4.35 8.51 13.21
N PRO A 69 -5.57 8.42 13.77
CA PRO A 69 -5.74 8.24 15.20
C PRO A 69 -5.36 6.83 15.63
N LEU A 70 -4.66 6.73 16.76
CA LEU A 70 -4.30 5.49 17.43
C LEU A 70 -5.03 5.37 18.77
N HIS A 71 -5.51 4.17 19.07
CA HIS A 71 -6.04 3.77 20.37
C HIS A 71 -4.92 3.38 21.35
N LEU A 72 -3.83 4.14 21.35
CA LEU A 72 -2.67 3.97 22.22
C LEU A 72 -2.17 5.32 22.72
N THR A 73 -1.57 5.33 23.90
CA THR A 73 -0.77 6.46 24.39
C THR A 73 0.61 6.49 23.74
N GLN A 74 1.26 7.64 23.76
CA GLN A 74 2.66 7.78 23.33
C GLN A 74 3.59 6.83 24.09
N LEU A 75 3.32 6.57 25.37
CA LEU A 75 4.08 5.63 26.20
C LEU A 75 3.91 4.18 25.74
N GLN A 76 2.68 3.74 25.46
CA GLN A 76 2.44 2.40 24.94
C GLN A 76 3.11 2.19 23.59
N VAL A 77 3.08 3.19 22.70
CA VAL A 77 3.82 3.11 21.43
C VAL A 77 5.35 3.06 21.66
N LYS A 78 5.88 3.70 22.71
CA LYS A 78 7.31 3.58 23.06
C LYS A 78 7.67 2.18 23.60
N GLN A 79 6.70 1.46 24.15
CA GLN A 79 6.86 0.10 24.66
C GLN A 79 6.59 -0.97 23.60
N SER A 80 6.13 -0.57 22.42
CA SER A 80 5.96 -1.47 21.27
C SER A 80 7.27 -2.17 20.91
N PRO A 81 7.19 -3.37 20.31
CA PRO A 81 8.36 -4.06 19.79
C PRO A 81 9.18 -3.15 18.88
N ALA A 82 10.50 -3.13 19.10
CA ALA A 82 11.42 -2.49 18.18
C ALA A 82 11.37 -3.22 16.83
N LEU A 83 11.48 -2.45 15.75
CA LEU A 83 11.65 -3.03 14.44
C LEU A 83 13.05 -3.62 14.34
N ASP A 84 13.14 -4.95 14.33
CA ASP A 84 14.35 -5.65 13.90
C ASP A 84 14.28 -5.80 12.38
N GLU A 85 14.97 -4.91 11.66
CA GLU A 85 15.04 -4.94 10.18
C GLU A 85 15.52 -6.30 9.65
N TYR A 86 16.34 -7.03 10.43
CA TYR A 86 16.76 -8.37 10.06
C TYR A 86 15.58 -9.35 10.13
N ALA A 87 14.72 -9.24 11.15
CA ALA A 87 13.55 -10.10 11.33
C ALA A 87 12.49 -9.91 10.24
N LEU A 88 12.37 -8.71 9.66
CA LEU A 88 11.49 -8.46 8.51
C LEU A 88 12.08 -8.86 7.16
N SER A 89 13.38 -9.17 7.10
CA SER A 89 13.98 -9.57 5.84
C SER A 89 13.38 -10.89 5.34
N SER A 90 13.13 -10.95 4.04
CA SER A 90 12.72 -12.18 3.33
C SER A 90 13.67 -13.36 3.58
N LYS A 91 14.96 -13.08 3.86
CA LYS A 91 15.98 -14.07 4.20
C LYS A 91 15.69 -14.84 5.49
N ASN A 92 14.90 -14.27 6.39
CA ASN A 92 14.49 -14.93 7.64
C ASN A 92 13.09 -15.55 7.58
N GLY A 93 12.47 -15.60 6.40
CA GLY A 93 11.12 -16.17 6.23
C GLY A 93 9.99 -15.27 6.71
N SER A 94 10.24 -13.95 6.87
CA SER A 94 9.17 -12.97 7.05
C SER A 94 8.32 -12.90 5.79
N THR A 95 7.00 -12.97 5.96
CA THR A 95 6.01 -12.71 4.90
C THR A 95 5.62 -11.23 4.83
N TYR A 96 6.10 -10.39 5.76
CA TYR A 96 5.76 -8.98 5.78
C TYR A 96 6.71 -8.17 4.89
N ARG A 97 6.14 -7.25 4.12
CA ARG A 97 6.81 -6.40 3.14
C ARG A 97 6.42 -4.96 3.35
N ASP A 98 7.35 -4.04 3.11
CA ASP A 98 7.01 -2.62 3.07
C ASP A 98 6.16 -2.35 1.82
N SER A 99 5.03 -1.68 2.00
CA SER A 99 4.20 -1.16 0.92
C SER A 99 4.97 -0.30 -0.11
N ASN A 100 6.05 0.37 0.29
CA ASN A 100 6.91 1.11 -0.63
C ASN A 100 7.90 0.21 -1.39
N GLU A 101 8.16 -1.03 -0.93
CA GLU A 101 9.08 -1.96 -1.59
C GLU A 101 8.61 -2.30 -3.01
N VAL A 102 7.29 -2.39 -3.22
CA VAL A 102 6.72 -2.73 -4.53
C VAL A 102 6.67 -1.56 -5.50
N VAL A 103 6.87 -0.32 -5.05
CA VAL A 103 6.87 0.87 -5.92
C VAL A 103 8.06 0.79 -6.87
N GLY A 104 7.81 1.00 -8.16
CA GLY A 104 8.81 0.86 -9.23
C GLY A 104 8.94 -0.56 -9.79
N PHE A 105 8.29 -1.57 -9.19
CA PHE A 105 8.31 -2.92 -9.77
C PHE A 105 7.70 -2.91 -11.16
N GLN A 106 8.35 -3.60 -12.09
CA GLN A 106 7.88 -3.73 -13.46
C GLN A 106 6.78 -4.78 -13.55
N ILE A 107 5.65 -4.40 -14.14
CA ILE A 107 4.55 -5.29 -14.42
C ILE A 107 4.70 -5.84 -15.83
N GLN A 108 4.74 -7.15 -15.92
CA GLN A 108 4.63 -7.91 -17.15
C GLN A 108 3.22 -8.48 -17.22
N GLY A 109 2.61 -8.38 -18.39
CA GLY A 109 1.37 -9.06 -18.77
C GLY A 109 1.64 -10.24 -19.70
N ALA A 110 0.59 -10.97 -20.07
CA ALA A 110 0.71 -12.17 -20.90
C ALA A 110 1.38 -11.92 -22.28
N ASP A 111 1.36 -10.67 -22.77
CA ASP A 111 1.93 -10.24 -24.05
C ASP A 111 3.13 -9.28 -23.92
N GLY A 112 3.68 -9.11 -22.72
CA GLY A 112 4.87 -8.30 -22.45
C GLY A 112 4.64 -7.16 -21.44
N TYR A 113 5.52 -6.16 -21.47
CA TYR A 113 5.53 -5.08 -20.47
C TYR A 113 4.22 -4.29 -20.43
N VAL A 114 3.64 -4.17 -19.24
CA VAL A 114 2.38 -3.44 -18.97
C VAL A 114 2.64 -2.08 -18.35
N GLY A 115 3.62 -1.95 -17.47
CA GLY A 115 3.85 -0.69 -16.76
C GLY A 115 4.69 -0.87 -15.51
N GLU A 116 4.66 0.13 -14.64
CA GLU A 116 5.36 0.13 -13.35
C GLU A 116 4.39 0.45 -12.22
N ILE A 117 4.62 -0.15 -11.06
CA ILE A 117 3.83 0.15 -9.86
C ILE A 117 4.16 1.56 -9.39
N GLU A 118 3.14 2.42 -9.35
CA GLU A 118 3.27 3.80 -8.86
C GLU A 118 2.90 3.92 -7.38
N ASP A 119 1.90 3.17 -6.91
CA ASP A 119 1.30 3.31 -5.58
C ASP A 119 0.40 2.08 -5.30
N VAL A 120 -0.18 2.01 -4.10
CA VAL A 120 -1.26 1.06 -3.78
C VAL A 120 -2.46 1.76 -3.16
N ILE A 121 -3.64 1.18 -3.36
CA ILE A 121 -4.90 1.63 -2.78
C ILE A 121 -5.32 0.67 -1.67
N VAL A 122 -5.51 1.20 -0.47
CA VAL A 122 -5.92 0.46 0.72
C VAL A 122 -7.33 0.85 1.16
N GLU A 123 -8.11 -0.12 1.62
CA GLU A 123 -9.36 0.15 2.33
C GLU A 123 -9.14 0.24 3.85
N ASP A 124 -9.82 1.18 4.52
CA ASP A 124 -9.58 1.50 5.95
C ASP A 124 -10.41 0.69 6.96
N GLU A 125 -11.28 -0.22 6.53
CA GLU A 125 -12.11 -1.03 7.42
C GLU A 125 -11.35 -2.27 7.89
N PHE A 126 -10.67 -2.96 6.97
CA PHE A 126 -9.86 -4.15 7.26
C PHE A 126 -8.38 -3.97 6.92
N TRP A 127 -7.97 -2.80 6.45
CA TRP A 127 -6.60 -2.50 6.02
C TRP A 127 -6.09 -3.41 4.92
N GLN A 128 -6.97 -3.77 3.98
CA GLN A 128 -6.67 -4.60 2.82
C GLN A 128 -6.20 -3.72 1.65
N ILE A 129 -5.05 -4.07 1.04
CA ILE A 129 -4.70 -3.49 -0.25
C ILE A 129 -5.68 -4.06 -1.28
N ARG A 130 -6.45 -3.15 -1.90
CA ARG A 130 -7.49 -3.48 -2.88
C ARG A 130 -6.98 -3.39 -4.30
N TYR A 131 -6.10 -2.43 -4.57
CA TYR A 131 -5.58 -2.20 -5.90
C TYR A 131 -4.12 -1.79 -5.85
N ILE A 132 -3.41 -2.13 -6.91
CA ILE A 132 -2.10 -1.61 -7.27
C ILE A 132 -2.33 -0.54 -8.32
N VAL A 133 -1.75 0.63 -8.13
CA VAL A 133 -1.76 1.71 -9.12
C VAL A 133 -0.61 1.48 -10.08
N VAL A 134 -0.92 1.37 -11.37
CA VAL A 134 0.05 1.07 -12.41
C VAL A 134 0.15 2.24 -13.37
N ASP A 135 1.35 2.80 -13.53
CA ASP A 135 1.63 3.75 -14.59
C ASP A 135 1.92 3.01 -15.90
N THR A 136 1.11 3.30 -16.92
CA THR A 136 1.20 2.71 -18.26
C THR A 136 1.72 3.71 -19.30
N SER A 137 2.13 4.90 -18.86
CA SER A 137 2.48 6.05 -19.72
C SER A 137 3.62 5.78 -20.72
N ASN A 138 4.44 4.75 -20.48
CA ASN A 138 5.51 4.33 -21.39
C ASN A 138 5.01 3.84 -22.76
N TRP A 139 3.78 3.35 -22.86
CA TRP A 139 3.18 2.91 -24.13
C TRP A 139 1.72 3.31 -24.30
N LEU A 140 1.05 3.75 -23.23
CA LEU A 140 -0.31 4.27 -23.22
C LEU A 140 -0.34 5.64 -22.53
N PRO A 141 -0.05 6.73 -23.27
CA PRO A 141 0.26 8.03 -22.69
C PRO A 141 -0.79 8.56 -21.71
N GLY A 142 -0.33 8.99 -20.53
CA GLY A 142 -1.15 9.71 -19.54
C GLY A 142 -2.20 8.84 -18.85
N ARG A 143 -2.01 7.51 -18.82
CA ARG A 143 -2.97 6.58 -18.24
C ARG A 143 -2.36 5.81 -17.08
N GLN A 144 -3.00 5.93 -15.92
CA GLN A 144 -2.84 5.00 -14.83
C GLN A 144 -4.04 4.07 -14.78
N VAL A 145 -3.82 2.83 -14.35
CA VAL A 145 -4.88 1.84 -14.14
C VAL A 145 -4.74 1.24 -12.76
N LEU A 146 -5.86 0.73 -12.23
CA LEU A 146 -5.88 -0.05 -11.00
C LEU A 146 -5.85 -1.53 -11.36
N ILE A 147 -5.00 -2.31 -10.71
CA ILE A 147 -4.97 -3.78 -10.86
C ILE A 147 -5.23 -4.42 -9.49
N PRO A 148 -6.25 -5.28 -9.32
CA PRO A 148 -6.44 -6.04 -8.09
C PRO A 148 -5.27 -7.00 -7.84
N PRO A 149 -4.78 -7.14 -6.60
CA PRO A 149 -3.74 -8.12 -6.27
C PRO A 149 -4.05 -9.56 -6.70
N ASP A 150 -5.32 -9.95 -6.73
CA ASP A 150 -5.78 -11.29 -7.15
C ASP A 150 -5.43 -11.64 -8.60
N TRP A 151 -5.05 -10.65 -9.41
CA TRP A 151 -4.63 -10.84 -10.80
C TRP A 151 -3.13 -11.06 -10.97
N ILE A 152 -2.37 -10.91 -9.88
CA ILE A 152 -0.96 -11.24 -9.83
C ILE A 152 -0.81 -12.76 -9.85
N GLU A 153 0.00 -13.25 -10.76
CA GLU A 153 0.40 -14.66 -10.83
C GLU A 153 1.68 -14.91 -10.04
N THR A 154 2.64 -13.99 -10.11
CA THR A 154 3.94 -14.16 -9.48
C THR A 154 4.58 -12.81 -9.18
N ILE A 155 5.25 -12.71 -8.03
CA ILE A 155 6.12 -11.58 -7.69
C ILE A 155 7.53 -12.13 -7.55
N THR A 156 8.44 -11.61 -8.37
CA THR A 156 9.87 -11.91 -8.27
C THR A 156 10.58 -10.75 -7.59
N TRP A 157 10.59 -10.79 -6.25
CA TRP A 157 11.17 -9.74 -5.39
C TRP A 157 12.62 -9.39 -5.74
N SER A 158 13.45 -10.39 -6.04
CA SER A 158 14.88 -10.18 -6.32
C SER A 158 15.16 -9.37 -7.58
N THR A 159 14.22 -9.36 -8.52
CA THR A 159 14.34 -8.62 -9.77
C THR A 159 13.31 -7.50 -9.86
N GLU A 160 12.49 -7.28 -8.84
CA GLU A 160 11.48 -6.22 -8.82
C GLU A 160 10.46 -6.37 -9.98
N HIS A 161 10.01 -7.60 -10.24
CA HIS A 161 9.05 -7.90 -11.32
C HIS A 161 7.75 -8.51 -10.80
N VAL A 162 6.63 -8.13 -11.39
CA VAL A 162 5.29 -8.68 -11.15
C VAL A 162 4.73 -9.22 -12.46
N MET A 163 4.24 -10.46 -12.42
CA MET A 163 3.53 -11.09 -13.54
C MET A 163 2.04 -11.03 -13.27
N VAL A 164 1.26 -10.51 -14.21
CA VAL A 164 -0.22 -10.48 -14.15
C VAL A 164 -0.83 -11.25 -15.32
N LYS A 165 -2.07 -11.75 -15.14
CA LYS A 165 -2.82 -12.46 -16.19
C LYS A 165 -3.22 -11.59 -17.37
N LEU A 166 -3.28 -10.28 -17.18
CA LEU A 166 -3.75 -9.34 -18.19
C LEU A 166 -2.77 -9.18 -19.34
N SER A 167 -3.31 -9.01 -20.54
CA SER A 167 -2.56 -8.44 -21.66
C SER A 167 -2.66 -6.91 -21.68
N ARG A 168 -1.79 -6.25 -22.43
CA ARG A 168 -1.91 -4.80 -22.72
C ARG A 168 -3.25 -4.45 -23.36
N GLU A 169 -3.82 -5.32 -24.17
CA GLU A 169 -5.15 -5.11 -24.77
C GLU A 169 -6.23 -5.00 -23.69
N ASN A 170 -6.21 -5.89 -22.69
CA ASN A 170 -7.12 -5.80 -21.54
C ASN A 170 -6.91 -4.50 -20.75
N ILE A 171 -5.65 -4.06 -20.58
CA ILE A 171 -5.34 -2.80 -19.89
C ILE A 171 -5.92 -1.58 -20.64
N THR A 172 -6.00 -1.63 -21.97
CA THR A 172 -6.59 -0.52 -22.75
C THR A 172 -8.09 -0.36 -22.53
N THR A 173 -8.78 -1.41 -22.09
CA THR A 173 -10.22 -1.36 -21.79
C THR A 173 -10.51 -0.99 -20.33
N CYS A 174 -9.57 -1.24 -19.40
CA CYS A 174 -9.74 -0.89 -17.98
C CYS A 174 -10.05 0.60 -17.76
N PRO A 175 -10.93 0.98 -16.83
CA PRO A 175 -11.17 2.39 -16.48
C PRO A 175 -9.87 3.15 -16.20
N ILE A 176 -9.80 4.41 -16.65
CA ILE A 176 -8.67 5.30 -16.31
C ILE A 176 -8.76 5.64 -14.82
N TYR A 177 -7.67 5.41 -14.09
CA TYR A 177 -7.54 5.88 -12.73
C TYR A 177 -7.16 7.37 -12.73
N ASN A 178 -7.98 8.19 -12.06
CA ASN A 178 -7.68 9.59 -11.80
C ASN A 178 -7.44 9.78 -10.29
N PRO A 179 -6.22 10.11 -9.87
CA PRO A 179 -5.90 10.31 -8.45
C PRO A 179 -6.65 11.48 -7.79
N SER A 180 -7.22 12.39 -8.58
CA SER A 180 -8.03 13.51 -8.06
C SER A 180 -9.48 13.09 -7.74
N ASP A 181 -9.90 11.93 -8.24
CA ASP A 181 -11.23 11.40 -7.99
C ASP A 181 -11.17 10.42 -6.80
N PRO A 182 -12.17 10.42 -5.89
CA PRO A 182 -12.21 9.44 -4.82
C PRO A 182 -12.35 8.04 -5.41
N VAL A 183 -11.41 7.15 -5.09
CA VAL A 183 -11.56 5.73 -5.41
C VAL A 183 -12.74 5.22 -4.59
N ASN A 184 -13.81 4.83 -5.27
CA ASN A 184 -15.05 4.47 -4.62
C ASN A 184 -15.70 3.28 -5.33
N ARG A 185 -16.76 2.75 -4.73
CA ARG A 185 -17.49 1.59 -5.24
C ARG A 185 -17.96 1.73 -6.70
N ALA A 186 -18.17 2.95 -7.21
CA ALA A 186 -18.56 3.16 -8.60
C ALA A 186 -17.40 2.90 -9.59
N TYR A 187 -16.15 3.03 -9.15
CA TYR A 187 -14.98 2.58 -9.92
C TYR A 187 -14.94 1.05 -9.98
N GLU A 188 -15.17 0.38 -8.84
CA GLU A 188 -15.16 -1.09 -8.75
C GLU A 188 -16.22 -1.72 -9.67
N ILE A 189 -17.42 -1.14 -9.73
CA ILE A 189 -18.50 -1.62 -10.61
C ILE A 189 -18.06 -1.59 -12.08
N ARG A 190 -17.41 -0.51 -12.54
CA ARG A 190 -16.90 -0.42 -13.92
C ARG A 190 -15.77 -1.41 -14.18
N PHE A 191 -14.95 -1.65 -13.17
CA PHE A 191 -13.82 -2.57 -13.29
C PHE A 191 -14.27 -4.02 -13.44
N TYR A 192 -15.28 -4.46 -12.67
CA TYR A 192 -15.79 -5.83 -12.70
C TYR A 192 -16.89 -6.09 -13.73
N ASP A 193 -17.60 -5.06 -14.23
CA ASP A 193 -18.58 -5.23 -15.32
C ASP A 193 -17.89 -5.47 -16.68
N ASP A 194 -16.67 -4.96 -16.88
CA ASP A 194 -15.88 -5.15 -18.10
C ASP A 194 -15.23 -6.55 -18.17
N ASP A 195 -15.02 -7.24 -17.04
CA ASP A 195 -14.55 -8.64 -16.99
C ASP A 195 -15.65 -9.67 -17.33
N ALA A 196 -16.91 -9.25 -17.38
CA ALA A 196 -18.06 -10.13 -17.61
C ALA A 196 -18.43 -10.29 -19.09
N GLN A 197 -17.59 -9.83 -20.03
CA GLN A 197 -17.82 -9.94 -21.49
C GLN A 197 -16.73 -10.71 -22.22
#